data_AF-A0A3M2BQJ5-F1
#
_entry.id   AF-A0A3M2BQJ5-F1
#
_cell.length_a   1.000
_cell.length_b   1.000
_cell.length_c   1.000
_cell.angle_alpha   90.00
_cell.angle_beta   90.00
_cell.angle_gamma   90.00
#
_symmetry.space_group_name_H-M   'P 1'
#
loop_
_entity.id
_entity.type
_entity.pdbx_description
1 polymer ?
#
loop_
_entity_poly.entity_id
_entity_poly.type
_entity_poly.pdbx_seq_one_letter_code
_entity_poly.pdbx_strand_id
1 'polypeptide(L)'
;SLDSYSAQLYQIIDASAGVTYEVSAWAKISDEPTSYAELYFGFLDANDQLLGDYIIQPIQNNLTEYTFFSFVGTAPAGTAKVEIGAYKEGDSNSSLFVDDFCITVTSPPGGGPYDLGCGCSDNLVPNGGFEELFNPNFNLSIQGSPAMALGNGNQTVKPWTPGLTSDYMFLIDDTQDNVNNPEGDYFVWLPNSDDCWVSSTDFSNQLKLEDGETYTFCFYAASWAESLGSNGLPDGGPATQKAAILKLEFTYVSGFATAQQWSVPQSESFGNLAWKKFEYTFTYDSQDPISNFVFTSSRQDVGVAIDAVNLSKVNCPQETDCGTGGLSYQKWGG
;
A
#
# COMPACT_ATOMS: atom_id res chain seq x y z
N SER A 1 -39.66 15.13 8.89
CA SER A 1 -38.55 14.57 9.67
C SER A 1 -38.07 13.39 8.88
N LEU A 2 -36.98 13.52 8.13
CA LEU A 2 -36.40 12.38 7.41
C LEU A 2 -35.50 11.72 8.45
N ASP A 3 -35.99 10.63 9.04
CA ASP A 3 -35.21 9.84 9.99
C ASP A 3 -34.09 9.17 9.18
N SER A 4 -32.83 9.54 9.41
CA SER A 4 -31.69 8.81 8.85
C SER A 4 -31.47 7.53 9.65
N TYR A 5 -31.40 6.39 8.94
CA TYR A 5 -31.19 5.09 9.56
C TYR A 5 -29.71 4.73 9.46
N SER A 6 -29.03 4.71 10.61
CA SER A 6 -27.66 4.24 10.71
C SER A 6 -27.57 2.82 11.25
N ALA A 7 -26.51 2.11 10.86
CA ALA A 7 -26.15 0.82 11.42
C ALA A 7 -24.63 0.69 11.49
N GLN A 8 -24.14 0.03 12.53
CA GLN A 8 -22.72 -0.23 12.76
C GLN A 8 -22.56 -1.68 13.21
N LEU A 9 -21.47 -2.30 12.77
CA LEU A 9 -20.98 -3.58 13.29
C LEU A 9 -19.50 -3.44 13.57
N TYR A 10 -19.02 -4.03 14.66
CA TYR A 10 -17.60 -4.04 14.98
C TYR A 10 -17.20 -5.23 15.85
N GLN A 11 -15.90 -5.47 15.86
CA GLN A 11 -15.23 -6.42 16.73
C GLN A 11 -13.99 -5.75 17.34
N ILE A 12 -13.71 -6.09 18.60
CA ILE A 12 -12.50 -5.66 19.30
C ILE A 12 -11.64 -6.90 19.55
N ILE A 13 -10.35 -6.81 19.27
CA ILE A 13 -9.36 -7.86 19.56
C ILE A 13 -8.12 -7.27 20.23
N ASP A 14 -7.33 -8.11 20.88
CA ASP A 14 -6.08 -7.71 21.52
C ASP A 14 -5.05 -7.22 20.47
N ALA A 15 -4.34 -6.14 20.80
CA ALA A 15 -3.31 -5.56 19.97
C ALA A 15 -2.10 -5.10 20.80
N SER A 16 -0.94 -4.94 20.18
CA SER A 16 0.28 -4.51 20.86
C SER A 16 0.82 -3.24 20.23
N ALA A 17 1.25 -2.28 21.07
CA ALA A 17 1.91 -1.08 20.60
C ALA A 17 3.13 -1.40 19.72
N GLY A 18 3.31 -0.64 18.65
CA GLY A 18 4.37 -0.80 17.66
C GLY A 18 4.15 -1.94 16.65
N VAL A 19 3.02 -2.65 16.73
CA VAL A 19 2.65 -3.69 15.77
C VAL A 19 1.77 -3.09 14.68
N THR A 20 2.02 -3.48 13.43
CA THR A 20 1.21 -3.08 12.28
C THR A 20 0.08 -4.07 12.08
N TYR A 21 -1.09 -3.56 11.72
CA TYR A 21 -2.28 -4.34 11.46
C TYR A 21 -2.81 -3.96 10.09
N GLU A 22 -3.12 -4.96 9.28
CA GLU A 22 -3.84 -4.78 8.02
C GLU A 22 -5.24 -5.35 8.20
N VAL A 23 -6.24 -4.59 7.80
CA VAL A 23 -7.63 -5.02 7.72
C VAL A 23 -8.03 -5.09 6.26
N SER A 24 -8.59 -6.23 5.88
CA SER A 24 -9.21 -6.40 4.57
C SER A 24 -10.64 -6.92 4.69
N ALA A 25 -11.48 -6.53 3.73
CA ALA A 25 -12.85 -7.03 3.61
C ALA A 25 -13.38 -6.82 2.18
N TRP A 26 -14.38 -7.61 1.80
CA TRP A 26 -15.20 -7.34 0.63
C TRP A 26 -16.43 -6.55 1.04
N ALA A 27 -16.75 -5.46 0.33
CA ALA A 27 -17.94 -4.70 0.61
C ALA A 27 -18.67 -4.21 -0.63
N LYS A 28 -19.98 -4.00 -0.48
CA LYS A 28 -20.85 -3.34 -1.46
C LYS A 28 -22.07 -2.75 -0.78
N ILE A 29 -22.79 -1.90 -1.48
CA ILE A 29 -24.09 -1.38 -1.05
C ILE A 29 -25.23 -2.00 -1.85
N SER A 30 -26.46 -1.90 -1.34
CA SER A 30 -27.68 -2.20 -2.10
C SER A 30 -27.85 -1.28 -3.31
N ASP A 31 -28.70 -1.69 -4.25
CA ASP A 31 -29.11 -0.85 -5.39
C ASP A 31 -29.80 0.45 -4.95
N GLU A 32 -30.39 0.45 -3.75
CA GLU A 32 -30.86 1.66 -3.09
C GLU A 32 -29.68 2.42 -2.47
N PRO A 33 -29.44 3.69 -2.86
CA PRO A 33 -28.26 4.43 -2.45
C PRO A 33 -28.25 4.71 -0.94
N THR A 34 -27.12 4.44 -0.30
CA THR A 34 -26.81 4.90 1.06
C THR A 34 -26.44 6.39 1.05
N SER A 35 -26.71 7.12 2.12
CA SER A 35 -26.14 8.49 2.24
C SER A 35 -24.65 8.42 2.58
N TYR A 36 -24.23 7.37 3.29
CA TYR A 36 -22.84 7.13 3.65
C TYR A 36 -22.58 5.66 4.01
N ALA A 37 -21.39 5.16 3.73
CA ALA A 37 -20.92 3.85 4.18
C ALA A 37 -19.39 3.85 4.31
N GLU A 38 -18.87 3.06 5.24
CA GLU A 38 -17.43 2.92 5.49
C GLU A 38 -17.07 1.56 6.10
N LEU A 39 -15.81 1.16 5.92
CA LEU A 39 -15.10 0.24 6.80
C LEU A 39 -14.16 1.08 7.67
N TYR A 40 -13.86 0.61 8.87
CA TYR A 40 -12.94 1.33 9.74
C TYR A 40 -12.16 0.39 10.66
N PHE A 41 -11.00 0.83 11.15
CA PHE A 41 -10.41 0.27 12.36
C PHE A 41 -9.61 1.32 13.13
N GLY A 42 -9.41 1.10 14.42
CA GLY A 42 -8.72 2.05 15.30
C GLY A 42 -8.10 1.37 16.52
N PHE A 43 -7.00 1.92 17.01
CA PHE A 43 -6.27 1.37 18.14
C PHE A 43 -6.81 1.87 19.46
N LEU A 44 -7.01 0.96 20.41
CA LEU A 44 -7.51 1.28 21.73
C LEU A 44 -6.44 1.01 22.79
N ASP A 45 -6.43 1.82 23.85
CA ASP A 45 -5.65 1.56 25.05
C ASP A 45 -6.27 0.42 25.89
N ALA A 46 -5.64 0.10 27.02
CA ALA A 46 -6.11 -0.95 27.93
C ALA A 46 -7.50 -0.66 28.55
N ASN A 47 -8.00 0.58 28.43
CA ASN A 47 -9.27 1.05 28.95
C ASN A 47 -10.31 1.28 27.85
N ASP A 48 -10.11 0.70 26.66
CA ASP A 48 -10.98 0.85 25.49
C ASP A 48 -11.10 2.30 24.99
N GLN A 49 -10.08 3.14 25.23
CA GLN A 49 -10.00 4.49 24.68
C GLN A 49 -9.27 4.48 23.35
N LEU A 50 -9.87 5.08 22.32
CA LEU A 50 -9.23 5.26 21.02
C LEU A 50 -7.96 6.10 21.15
N LEU A 51 -6.89 5.63 20.54
CA LEU A 51 -5.59 6.27 20.44
C LEU A 51 -5.46 6.85 19.03
N GLY A 52 -5.73 8.16 18.92
CA GLY A 52 -5.81 8.86 17.63
C GLY A 52 -7.20 8.73 17.01
N ASP A 53 -7.26 8.74 15.68
CA ASP A 53 -8.48 8.60 14.89
C ASP A 53 -8.69 7.16 14.37
N TYR A 54 -9.93 6.87 13.97
CA TYR A 54 -10.21 5.69 13.17
C TYR A 54 -9.61 5.86 11.78
N ILE A 55 -8.95 4.81 11.30
CA ILE A 55 -8.57 4.67 9.91
C ILE A 55 -9.83 4.26 9.16
N ILE A 56 -10.33 5.14 8.30
CA ILE A 56 -11.62 5.01 7.62
C ILE A 56 -11.41 4.74 6.14
N GLN A 57 -12.04 3.69 5.64
CA GLN A 57 -12.15 3.39 4.23
C GLN A 57 -13.60 3.63 3.75
N PRO A 58 -13.88 4.79 3.13
CA PRO A 58 -15.23 5.11 2.69
C PRO A 58 -15.66 4.25 1.50
N ILE A 59 -16.91 3.81 1.52
CA ILE A 59 -17.55 3.04 0.45
C ILE A 59 -18.42 4.00 -0.37
N GLN A 60 -18.24 3.97 -1.69
CA GLN A 60 -19.02 4.83 -2.60
C GLN A 60 -20.50 4.43 -2.56
N ASN A 61 -21.38 5.44 -2.58
CA ASN A 61 -22.83 5.29 -2.46
C ASN A 61 -23.52 4.74 -3.72
N ASN A 62 -22.75 4.31 -4.73
CA ASN A 62 -23.20 3.63 -5.93
C ASN A 62 -22.45 2.30 -6.17
N LEU A 63 -21.71 1.79 -5.18
CA LEU A 63 -20.90 0.57 -5.29
C LEU A 63 -21.74 -0.70 -5.12
N THR A 64 -22.48 -1.09 -6.16
CA THR A 64 -23.44 -2.22 -6.10
C THR A 64 -22.81 -3.61 -6.35
N GLU A 65 -21.53 -3.64 -6.73
CA GLU A 65 -20.74 -4.87 -6.90
C GLU A 65 -19.73 -5.03 -5.76
N TYR A 66 -19.46 -6.27 -5.34
CA TYR A 66 -18.47 -6.56 -4.31
C TYR A 66 -17.08 -6.08 -4.76
N THR A 67 -16.50 -5.22 -3.94
CA THR A 67 -15.16 -4.68 -4.13
C THR A 67 -14.32 -5.01 -2.90
N PHE A 68 -13.06 -5.38 -3.15
CA PHE A 68 -12.10 -5.64 -2.10
C PHE A 68 -11.53 -4.34 -1.56
N PHE A 69 -11.41 -4.24 -0.25
CA PHE A 69 -10.78 -3.14 0.48
C PHE A 69 -9.67 -3.71 1.35
N SER A 70 -8.51 -3.02 1.38
CA SER A 70 -7.40 -3.27 2.30
C SER A 70 -6.89 -1.93 2.83
N PHE A 71 -6.63 -1.84 4.13
CA PHE A 71 -6.13 -0.65 4.80
C PHE A 71 -5.32 -1.03 6.06
N VAL A 72 -4.30 -0.24 6.37
CA VAL A 72 -3.21 -0.60 7.30
C VAL A 72 -3.00 0.48 8.35
N GLY A 73 -2.58 0.09 9.56
CA GLY A 73 -2.31 1.01 10.66
C GLY A 73 -1.28 0.45 11.62
N THR A 74 -0.43 1.33 12.15
CA THR A 74 0.57 0.95 13.16
C THR A 74 0.08 1.35 14.55
N ALA A 75 0.02 0.39 15.46
CA ALA A 75 -0.47 0.60 16.81
C ALA A 75 0.39 1.65 17.56
N PRO A 76 -0.16 2.80 17.96
CA PRO A 76 0.58 3.82 18.70
C PRO A 76 0.98 3.33 20.10
N ALA A 77 1.86 4.10 20.76
CA ALA A 77 2.24 3.83 22.14
C ALA A 77 1.01 3.82 23.06
N GLY A 78 0.92 2.82 23.92
CA GLY A 78 -0.22 2.63 24.82
C GLY A 78 -1.32 1.71 24.27
N THR A 79 -1.20 1.24 23.03
CA THR A 79 -2.17 0.30 22.44
C THR A 79 -2.22 -1.02 23.20
N ALA A 80 -3.44 -1.48 23.47
CA ALA A 80 -3.75 -2.80 24.02
C ALA A 80 -4.77 -3.58 23.17
N LYS A 81 -5.58 -2.89 22.34
CA LYS A 81 -6.60 -3.52 21.51
C LYS A 81 -6.75 -2.79 20.17
N VAL A 82 -7.43 -3.39 19.22
CA VAL A 82 -7.87 -2.76 17.97
C VAL A 82 -9.36 -3.04 17.78
N GLU A 83 -10.14 -2.00 17.46
CA GLU A 83 -11.54 -2.09 17.04
C GLU A 83 -11.58 -2.05 15.51
N ILE A 84 -12.37 -2.93 14.89
CA ILE A 84 -12.54 -3.04 13.44
C ILE A 84 -14.02 -3.15 13.16
N GLY A 85 -14.52 -2.43 12.17
CA GLY A 85 -15.94 -2.46 11.88
C GLY A 85 -16.34 -1.87 10.54
N ALA A 86 -17.65 -1.75 10.38
CA ALA A 86 -18.28 -1.11 9.26
C ALA A 86 -19.46 -0.26 9.75
N TYR A 87 -19.70 0.86 9.08
CA TYR A 87 -20.79 1.79 9.39
C TYR A 87 -21.53 2.16 8.11
N LYS A 88 -22.85 2.35 8.23
CA LYS A 88 -23.68 2.97 7.19
C LYS A 88 -24.61 4.02 7.76
N GLU A 89 -24.99 4.95 6.91
CA GLU A 89 -26.12 5.85 7.08
C GLU A 89 -26.95 5.87 5.79
N GLY A 90 -28.28 5.94 5.90
CA GLY A 90 -29.15 6.09 4.75
C GLY A 90 -30.61 5.74 5.03
N ASP A 91 -31.36 5.44 3.97
CA ASP A 91 -32.75 4.97 4.08
C ASP A 91 -32.80 3.56 4.73
N SER A 92 -33.91 3.25 5.38
CA SER A 92 -34.28 1.90 5.85
C SER A 92 -34.18 0.80 4.80
N ASN A 93 -34.32 1.14 3.51
CA ASN A 93 -34.19 0.20 2.39
C ASN A 93 -32.74 0.02 1.90
N SER A 94 -31.81 0.87 2.37
CA SER A 94 -30.40 0.78 2.02
C SER A 94 -29.64 -0.20 2.92
N SER A 95 -28.78 -1.02 2.33
CA SER A 95 -27.97 -2.02 3.02
C SER A 95 -26.49 -1.86 2.67
N LEU A 96 -25.63 -2.05 3.67
CA LEU A 96 -24.20 -2.28 3.49
C LEU A 96 -23.96 -3.78 3.67
N PHE A 97 -23.42 -4.42 2.64
CA PHE A 97 -23.01 -5.82 2.68
C PHE A 97 -21.50 -5.85 2.85
N VAL A 98 -21.03 -6.58 3.85
CA VAL A 98 -19.62 -6.84 4.11
C VAL A 98 -19.41 -8.35 4.23
N ASP A 99 -18.28 -8.83 3.72
CA ASP A 99 -17.90 -10.23 3.77
C ASP A 99 -16.39 -10.37 3.92
N ASP A 100 -15.94 -11.53 4.42
CA ASP A 100 -14.52 -11.89 4.57
C ASP A 100 -13.66 -10.81 5.27
N PHE A 101 -14.16 -10.26 6.39
CA PHE A 101 -13.33 -9.43 7.27
C PHE A 101 -12.13 -10.26 7.76
N CYS A 102 -10.94 -9.81 7.40
CA CYS A 102 -9.68 -10.38 7.82
C CYS A 102 -8.85 -9.30 8.50
N ILE A 103 -8.23 -9.65 9.63
CA ILE A 103 -7.15 -8.86 10.19
C ILE A 103 -5.91 -9.73 10.26
N THR A 104 -4.83 -9.22 9.71
CA THR A 104 -3.51 -9.80 9.81
C THR A 104 -2.68 -8.88 10.69
N VAL A 105 -1.93 -9.49 11.62
CA VAL A 105 -0.73 -8.81 12.11
C VAL A 105 0.21 -8.86 10.94
N THR A 106 0.39 -7.71 10.30
CA THR A 106 1.59 -7.53 9.52
C THR A 106 2.67 -7.34 10.57
N SER A 107 3.73 -8.15 10.52
CA SER A 107 4.96 -7.75 11.20
C SER A 107 5.23 -6.28 10.84
N PRO A 108 5.94 -5.46 11.65
CA PRO A 108 6.71 -4.41 11.00
C PRO A 108 7.46 -5.18 9.92
N PRO A 109 7.12 -5.01 8.64
CA PRO A 109 7.40 -6.08 7.72
C PRO A 109 8.95 -6.17 7.70
N GLY A 110 9.52 -7.38 7.67
CA GLY A 110 10.96 -7.62 7.91
C GLY A 110 11.90 -6.63 7.20
N GLY A 111 13.11 -6.33 7.65
CA GLY A 111 13.91 -6.88 8.74
C GLY A 111 15.23 -6.12 8.81
N GLY A 112 15.15 -4.78 8.93
CA GLY A 112 16.30 -3.88 9.09
C GLY A 112 15.94 -2.57 9.79
N PRO A 113 16.92 -1.72 10.18
CA PRO A 113 16.70 -0.45 10.89
C PRO A 113 16.18 0.65 9.95
N TYR A 114 15.27 0.32 9.04
CA TYR A 114 14.75 1.22 8.03
C TYR A 114 13.63 2.10 8.61
N ASP A 115 13.63 3.37 8.20
CA ASP A 115 12.62 4.34 8.60
C ASP A 115 11.50 4.36 7.57
N LEU A 116 10.39 3.69 7.90
CA LEU A 116 9.22 3.60 7.04
C LEU A 116 8.32 4.86 7.08
N GLY A 117 8.63 5.84 7.94
CA GLY A 117 7.82 7.06 8.06
C GLY A 117 8.05 8.03 6.90
N CYS A 118 7.01 8.40 6.15
CA CYS A 118 7.15 9.30 5.00
C CYS A 118 6.65 10.74 5.25
N GLY A 119 5.77 10.91 6.23
CA GLY A 119 5.17 12.17 6.60
C GLY A 119 4.45 12.02 7.93
N CYS A 120 3.33 12.73 8.10
CA CYS A 120 2.58 12.73 9.35
C CYS A 120 1.28 11.92 9.32
N SER A 121 0.84 11.45 8.15
CA SER A 121 -0.37 10.65 8.00
C SER A 121 -0.02 9.19 7.72
N ASP A 122 -1.03 8.32 7.75
CA ASP A 122 -0.89 6.94 7.32
C ASP A 122 -0.48 6.83 5.85
N ASN A 123 0.02 5.63 5.50
CA ASN A 123 0.34 5.30 4.12
C ASN A 123 -0.94 5.24 3.27
N LEU A 124 -1.03 6.15 2.32
CA LEU A 124 -2.11 6.21 1.34
C LEU A 124 -1.91 5.26 0.16
N VAL A 125 -0.78 4.57 0.06
CA VAL A 125 -0.53 3.58 -1.00
C VAL A 125 -0.92 2.17 -0.52
N PRO A 126 -1.93 1.54 -1.14
CA PRO A 126 -2.26 0.14 -0.84
C PRO A 126 -1.15 -0.80 -1.31
N ASN A 127 -0.84 -1.81 -0.49
CA ASN A 127 0.17 -2.84 -0.74
C ASN A 127 1.52 -2.27 -1.23
N GLY A 128 2.01 -1.20 -0.58
CA GLY A 128 3.24 -0.51 -0.95
C GLY A 128 4.53 -1.30 -0.71
N GLY A 129 4.49 -2.25 0.21
CA GLY A 129 5.55 -3.24 0.46
C GLY A 129 5.42 -4.53 -0.35
N PHE A 130 4.35 -4.68 -1.16
CA PHE A 130 4.15 -5.85 -2.03
C PHE A 130 3.87 -7.18 -1.32
N GLU A 131 3.45 -7.12 -0.06
CA GLU A 131 3.20 -8.25 0.83
C GLU A 131 1.86 -8.98 0.54
N GLU A 132 0.89 -8.32 -0.09
CA GLU A 132 -0.40 -8.91 -0.42
C GLU A 132 -0.37 -9.59 -1.81
N LEU A 133 -0.41 -10.93 -1.83
CA LEU A 133 -0.23 -11.74 -3.03
C LEU A 133 -1.48 -12.56 -3.41
N PHE A 134 -1.78 -12.62 -4.71
CA PHE A 134 -2.90 -13.38 -5.28
C PHE A 134 -2.39 -14.56 -6.13
N ASN A 135 -2.49 -15.79 -5.59
CA ASN A 135 -2.03 -17.03 -6.22
C ASN A 135 -0.55 -16.99 -6.67
N PRO A 136 0.41 -16.68 -5.77
CA PRO A 136 1.81 -16.62 -6.15
C PRO A 136 2.36 -18.00 -6.54
N ASN A 137 3.33 -18.01 -7.45
CA ASN A 137 4.05 -19.21 -7.88
C ASN A 137 5.55 -18.94 -8.01
N PHE A 138 6.28 -19.15 -6.90
CA PHE A 138 7.72 -19.00 -6.83
C PHE A 138 8.41 -20.26 -7.36
N ASN A 139 8.59 -20.32 -8.68
CA ASN A 139 9.18 -21.47 -9.39
C ASN A 139 10.59 -21.20 -9.94
N LEU A 140 11.14 -20.02 -9.68
CA LEU A 140 12.50 -19.62 -10.05
C LEU A 140 13.32 -19.33 -8.79
N SER A 141 14.61 -19.11 -8.98
CA SER A 141 15.48 -18.57 -7.95
C SER A 141 16.39 -17.49 -8.52
N ILE A 142 16.53 -16.39 -7.78
CA ILE A 142 17.49 -15.32 -8.05
C ILE A 142 18.42 -15.25 -6.85
N GLN A 143 19.71 -15.48 -7.08
CA GLN A 143 20.75 -15.42 -6.05
C GLN A 143 20.46 -16.28 -4.79
N GLY A 144 19.69 -17.37 -4.95
CA GLY A 144 19.32 -18.28 -3.86
C GLY A 144 17.96 -17.99 -3.22
N SER A 145 17.37 -16.80 -3.43
CA SER A 145 16.01 -16.49 -3.00
C SER A 145 14.98 -17.04 -4.00
N PRO A 146 13.86 -17.62 -3.57
CA PRO A 146 12.75 -17.95 -4.45
C PRO A 146 12.23 -16.71 -5.18
N ALA A 147 11.84 -16.87 -6.44
CA ALA A 147 11.38 -15.77 -7.28
C ALA A 147 10.26 -16.20 -8.22
N MET A 148 9.42 -15.23 -8.59
CA MET A 148 8.35 -15.38 -9.57
C MET A 148 8.54 -14.37 -10.70
N ALA A 149 8.53 -14.85 -11.94
CA ALA A 149 8.51 -13.98 -13.11
C ALA A 149 7.11 -13.38 -13.32
N LEU A 150 7.04 -12.07 -13.42
CA LEU A 150 5.83 -11.30 -13.68
C LEU A 150 5.90 -10.75 -15.11
N GLY A 151 5.05 -11.26 -15.99
CA GLY A 151 4.89 -10.72 -17.34
C GLY A 151 4.00 -9.48 -17.39
N ASN A 152 3.97 -8.79 -18.52
CA ASN A 152 3.18 -7.56 -18.69
C ASN A 152 1.71 -7.72 -18.27
N GLY A 153 1.21 -6.80 -17.42
CA GLY A 153 -0.16 -6.81 -16.90
C GLY A 153 -0.49 -7.90 -15.88
N ASN A 154 0.50 -8.64 -15.38
CA ASN A 154 0.30 -9.62 -14.31
C ASN A 154 -0.37 -8.98 -13.06
N GLN A 155 -1.23 -9.75 -12.40
CA GLN A 155 -2.14 -9.30 -11.34
C GLN A 155 -1.86 -9.97 -9.97
N THR A 156 -0.65 -10.51 -9.77
CA THR A 156 -0.29 -11.24 -8.54
C THR A 156 -0.12 -10.29 -7.36
N VAL A 157 0.44 -9.10 -7.58
CA VAL A 157 0.72 -8.11 -6.52
C VAL A 157 -0.25 -6.94 -6.70
N LYS A 158 -1.51 -7.06 -6.29
CA LYS A 158 -2.47 -5.95 -6.48
C LYS A 158 -2.28 -4.86 -5.43
N PRO A 159 -2.55 -3.59 -5.75
CA PRO A 159 -3.03 -3.08 -7.03
C PRO A 159 -1.89 -2.67 -7.97
N TRP A 160 -0.77 -3.38 -7.99
CA TRP A 160 0.37 -3.08 -8.83
C TRP A 160 0.45 -4.00 -10.04
N THR A 161 0.96 -3.48 -11.15
CA THR A 161 1.02 -4.23 -12.41
C THR A 161 2.31 -3.93 -13.17
N PRO A 162 2.95 -4.94 -13.78
CA PRO A 162 4.08 -4.71 -14.68
C PRO A 162 3.61 -4.01 -15.96
N GLY A 163 4.29 -2.93 -16.34
CA GLY A 163 4.23 -2.31 -17.66
C GLY A 163 5.56 -2.53 -18.39
N LEU A 164 5.72 -3.66 -19.06
CA LEU A 164 7.03 -4.11 -19.52
C LEU A 164 7.27 -3.88 -21.00
N THR A 165 8.50 -3.50 -21.34
CA THR A 165 9.04 -3.59 -22.70
C THR A 165 9.88 -4.86 -22.89
N SER A 166 10.36 -5.45 -21.79
CA SER A 166 11.02 -6.74 -21.74
C SER A 166 10.04 -7.90 -21.48
N ASP A 167 10.58 -9.11 -21.33
CA ASP A 167 9.77 -10.31 -21.08
C ASP A 167 9.17 -10.32 -19.65
N TYR A 168 9.98 -9.98 -18.64
CA TYR A 168 9.62 -10.15 -17.23
C TYR A 168 10.27 -9.10 -16.32
N MET A 169 9.55 -8.77 -15.25
CA MET A 169 10.13 -8.36 -13.98
C MET A 169 9.94 -9.48 -12.95
N PHE A 170 10.48 -9.32 -11.74
CA PHE A 170 10.46 -10.39 -10.75
C PHE A 170 9.92 -9.91 -9.41
N LEU A 171 9.10 -10.76 -8.79
CA LEU A 171 8.78 -10.70 -7.37
C LEU A 171 9.72 -11.66 -6.65
N ILE A 172 10.44 -11.17 -5.64
CA ILE A 172 11.35 -11.96 -4.82
C ILE A 172 10.63 -12.32 -3.53
N ASP A 173 10.73 -13.59 -3.13
CA ASP A 173 10.30 -14.10 -1.83
C ASP A 173 11.54 -14.21 -0.94
N ASP A 174 11.51 -13.44 0.14
CA ASP A 174 12.52 -13.39 1.19
C ASP A 174 11.96 -13.77 2.56
N THR A 175 10.94 -14.64 2.61
CA THR A 175 10.40 -15.22 3.87
C THR A 175 11.44 -15.98 4.72
N GLN A 176 12.66 -16.14 4.21
CA GLN A 176 13.80 -16.74 4.91
C GLN A 176 14.80 -15.71 5.45
N ASP A 177 14.53 -14.41 5.31
CA ASP A 177 15.39 -13.29 5.73
C ASP A 177 16.82 -13.40 5.18
N ASN A 178 16.95 -13.76 3.89
CA ASN A 178 18.26 -13.87 3.24
C ASN A 178 18.73 -12.55 2.63
N VAL A 179 17.80 -11.61 2.41
CA VAL A 179 18.02 -10.25 1.95
C VAL A 179 17.67 -9.28 3.07
N ASN A 180 18.24 -8.08 3.03
CA ASN A 180 17.97 -7.02 4.00
C ASN A 180 16.88 -6.06 3.48
N ASN A 181 15.75 -6.59 2.97
CA ASN A 181 14.72 -5.73 2.41
C ASN A 181 14.14 -4.75 3.47
N PRO A 182 13.74 -3.54 3.04
CA PRO A 182 13.21 -2.49 3.89
C PRO A 182 11.91 -2.84 4.62
N GLU A 183 11.01 -3.51 3.92
CA GLU A 183 9.68 -3.88 4.38
C GLU A 183 9.39 -5.30 3.89
N GLY A 184 9.17 -6.22 4.81
CA GLY A 184 8.35 -7.40 4.61
C GLY A 184 9.13 -8.64 4.26
N ASP A 185 8.46 -9.55 3.59
CA ASP A 185 9.04 -10.76 3.07
C ASP A 185 9.15 -10.71 1.54
N TYR A 186 8.64 -9.67 0.87
CA TYR A 186 8.64 -9.57 -0.57
C TYR A 186 9.16 -8.22 -1.06
N PHE A 187 9.76 -8.24 -2.24
CA PHE A 187 10.08 -7.01 -2.96
C PHE A 187 10.11 -7.27 -4.46
N VAL A 188 9.97 -6.20 -5.25
CA VAL A 188 10.03 -6.31 -6.70
C VAL A 188 11.38 -5.91 -7.25
N TRP A 189 11.80 -6.56 -8.33
CA TRP A 189 13.02 -6.25 -9.07
C TRP A 189 12.73 -6.09 -10.56
N LEU A 190 13.03 -4.91 -11.10
CA LEU A 190 12.86 -4.53 -12.49
C LEU A 190 14.22 -4.67 -13.21
N PRO A 191 14.45 -5.74 -13.98
CA PRO A 191 15.77 -6.07 -14.52
C PRO A 191 16.24 -5.17 -15.67
N ASN A 192 15.32 -4.66 -16.49
CA ASN A 192 15.65 -4.02 -17.76
C ASN A 192 15.33 -2.52 -17.75
N SER A 193 15.96 -1.80 -18.68
CA SER A 193 15.61 -0.42 -18.99
C SER A 193 14.21 -0.36 -19.60
N ASP A 194 13.49 0.71 -19.28
CA ASP A 194 12.16 1.05 -19.77
C ASP A 194 11.05 0.07 -19.35
N ASP A 195 11.34 -0.84 -18.42
CA ASP A 195 10.33 -1.58 -17.69
C ASP A 195 9.75 -0.73 -16.56
N CYS A 196 8.43 -0.84 -16.40
CA CYS A 196 7.66 -0.05 -15.47
C CYS A 196 6.96 -0.92 -14.41
N TRP A 197 6.88 -0.40 -13.18
CA TRP A 197 5.99 -0.88 -12.14
C TRP A 197 4.91 0.17 -11.88
N VAL A 198 3.67 -0.18 -12.21
CA VAL A 198 2.56 0.75 -12.32
C VAL A 198 1.55 0.46 -11.22
N SER A 199 1.18 1.47 -10.43
CA SER A 199 -0.01 1.37 -9.60
C SER A 199 -1.26 1.42 -10.48
N SER A 200 -2.04 0.35 -10.46
CA SER A 200 -3.36 0.29 -11.10
C SER A 200 -4.47 0.93 -10.26
N THR A 201 -4.16 1.41 -9.06
CA THR A 201 -5.07 2.25 -8.25
C THR A 201 -5.29 3.58 -8.97
N ASP A 202 -6.55 3.93 -9.21
CA ASP A 202 -6.90 5.27 -9.73
C ASP A 202 -6.96 6.26 -8.57
N PHE A 203 -5.89 7.01 -8.35
CA PHE A 203 -5.79 7.98 -7.25
C PHE A 203 -6.82 9.11 -7.39
N SER A 204 -7.36 9.38 -8.58
CA SER A 204 -8.39 10.41 -8.75
C SER A 204 -9.72 10.05 -8.08
N ASN A 205 -9.98 8.75 -7.88
CA ASN A 205 -11.26 8.23 -7.39
C ASN A 205 -11.15 7.39 -6.12
N GLN A 206 -10.01 6.70 -5.92
CA GLN A 206 -9.83 5.74 -4.84
C GLN A 206 -9.05 6.32 -3.66
N LEU A 207 -8.22 7.34 -3.90
CA LEU A 207 -7.45 8.02 -2.86
C LEU A 207 -7.83 9.50 -2.86
N LYS A 208 -8.72 9.87 -1.93
CA LYS A 208 -9.25 11.24 -1.83
C LYS A 208 -8.16 12.19 -1.33
N LEU A 209 -7.22 12.55 -2.20
CA LEU A 209 -6.27 13.62 -1.95
C LEU A 209 -7.02 14.95 -1.92
N GLU A 210 -6.74 15.75 -0.91
CA GLU A 210 -7.31 17.08 -0.73
C GLU A 210 -6.60 18.11 -1.62
N ASP A 211 -7.39 18.90 -2.35
CA ASP A 211 -6.92 19.98 -3.22
C ASP A 211 -6.07 21.00 -2.44
N GLY A 212 -4.89 21.34 -2.96
CA GLY A 212 -3.97 22.29 -2.34
C GLY A 212 -3.16 21.73 -1.17
N GLU A 213 -3.42 20.50 -0.72
CA GLU A 213 -2.61 19.85 0.31
C GLU A 213 -1.31 19.30 -0.26
N THR A 214 -0.28 19.22 0.60
CA THR A 214 1.05 18.75 0.22
C THR A 214 1.28 17.33 0.73
N TYR A 215 1.75 16.47 -0.17
CA TYR A 215 2.04 15.08 0.10
C TYR A 215 3.51 14.78 -0.22
N THR A 216 4.08 13.84 0.53
CA THR A 216 5.38 13.24 0.26
C THR A 216 5.19 11.79 -0.11
N PHE A 217 5.85 11.40 -1.20
CA PHE A 217 5.97 10.04 -1.67
C PHE A 217 7.35 9.52 -1.29
N CYS A 218 7.43 8.38 -0.61
CA CYS A 218 8.66 7.76 -0.17
C CYS A 218 8.72 6.31 -0.61
N PHE A 219 9.92 5.81 -0.84
CA PHE A 219 10.16 4.41 -1.13
C PHE A 219 11.64 4.10 -0.94
N TYR A 220 11.97 2.82 -0.88
CA TYR A 220 13.34 2.36 -0.89
C TYR A 220 13.68 1.72 -2.23
N ALA A 221 14.90 1.97 -2.70
CA ALA A 221 15.42 1.28 -3.87
C ALA A 221 16.91 0.98 -3.75
N ALA A 222 17.31 -0.13 -4.37
CA ALA A 222 18.69 -0.56 -4.53
C ALA A 222 18.89 -1.09 -5.95
N SER A 223 20.11 -1.06 -6.49
CA SER A 223 20.36 -1.65 -7.80
C SER A 223 21.06 -3.01 -7.70
N TRP A 224 20.67 -3.91 -8.59
CA TRP A 224 21.26 -5.24 -8.74
C TRP A 224 21.31 -5.62 -10.22
N ALA A 225 22.48 -6.05 -10.69
CA ALA A 225 22.65 -6.61 -12.01
C ALA A 225 22.66 -8.15 -11.93
N GLU A 226 21.85 -8.78 -12.77
CA GLU A 226 21.76 -10.24 -12.95
C GLU A 226 21.99 -10.57 -14.42
N SER A 227 22.58 -11.73 -14.71
CA SER A 227 22.71 -12.20 -16.09
C SER A 227 21.42 -12.86 -16.54
N LEU A 228 20.82 -12.33 -17.61
CA LEU A 228 19.58 -12.82 -18.17
C LEU A 228 19.82 -13.41 -19.57
N GLY A 229 19.24 -14.58 -19.80
CA GLY A 229 19.23 -15.21 -21.12
C GLY A 229 18.31 -14.49 -22.10
N SER A 230 18.31 -14.93 -23.37
CA SER A 230 17.46 -14.38 -24.42
C SER A 230 15.96 -14.60 -24.21
N ASN A 231 15.57 -15.34 -23.17
CA ASN A 231 14.20 -15.59 -22.73
C ASN A 231 13.80 -14.72 -21.54
N GLY A 232 14.65 -13.76 -21.15
CA GLY A 232 14.42 -12.85 -20.03
C GLY A 232 14.59 -13.49 -18.65
N LEU A 233 15.01 -14.74 -18.55
CA LEU A 233 15.19 -15.45 -17.27
C LEU A 233 16.67 -15.50 -16.83
N PRO A 234 16.95 -15.58 -15.52
CA PRO A 234 18.32 -15.75 -15.01
C PRO A 234 19.01 -16.97 -15.64
N ASP A 235 20.22 -16.78 -16.16
CA ASP A 235 21.00 -17.83 -16.82
C ASP A 235 22.26 -18.24 -16.05
N GLY A 236 22.50 -17.60 -14.89
CA GLY A 236 23.67 -17.85 -14.03
C GLY A 236 24.97 -17.32 -14.60
N GLY A 237 24.93 -16.53 -15.67
CA GLY A 237 26.10 -15.84 -16.22
C GLY A 237 26.64 -14.72 -15.31
N PRO A 238 27.83 -14.19 -15.62
CA PRO A 238 28.40 -13.09 -14.86
C PRO A 238 27.68 -11.77 -15.15
N ALA A 239 27.41 -10.98 -14.11
CA ALA A 239 26.89 -9.62 -14.23
C ALA A 239 27.81 -8.62 -13.50
N THR A 240 27.93 -7.41 -14.05
CA THR A 240 28.73 -6.33 -13.43
C THR A 240 27.82 -5.39 -12.66
N GLN A 241 28.02 -5.31 -11.35
CA GLN A 241 27.27 -4.39 -10.49
C GLN A 241 27.59 -2.92 -10.84
N LYS A 242 26.55 -2.09 -10.91
CA LYS A 242 26.63 -0.65 -11.19
C LYS A 242 25.40 0.04 -10.59
N ALA A 243 25.48 1.35 -10.38
CA ALA A 243 24.33 2.13 -9.96
C ALA A 243 23.24 2.09 -11.05
N ALA A 244 21.97 2.10 -10.69
CA ALA A 244 20.86 2.21 -11.65
C ALA A 244 20.29 3.64 -11.69
N ILE A 245 19.28 3.83 -12.53
CA ILE A 245 18.50 5.06 -12.58
C ILE A 245 17.03 4.66 -12.49
N LEU A 246 16.32 5.28 -11.55
CA LEU A 246 14.88 5.10 -11.38
C LEU A 246 14.17 6.43 -11.58
N LYS A 247 13.09 6.41 -12.36
CA LYS A 247 12.18 7.53 -12.54
C LYS A 247 10.90 7.27 -11.75
N LEU A 248 10.42 8.31 -11.07
CA LEU A 248 9.03 8.40 -10.63
C LEU A 248 8.29 9.26 -11.64
N GLU A 249 7.20 8.71 -12.16
CA GLU A 249 6.39 9.33 -13.20
C GLU A 249 4.92 9.27 -12.78
N PHE A 250 4.16 10.29 -13.15
CA PHE A 250 2.73 10.37 -12.85
C PHE A 250 1.94 10.41 -14.14
N THR A 251 0.85 9.66 -14.19
CA THR A 251 -0.19 9.86 -15.20
C THR A 251 -1.23 10.80 -14.63
N TYR A 252 -1.28 12.01 -15.14
CA TYR A 252 -2.35 12.95 -14.86
C TYR A 252 -3.47 12.83 -15.89
N VAL A 253 -4.60 13.47 -15.64
CA VAL A 253 -5.67 13.62 -16.65
C VAL A 253 -5.15 14.40 -17.88
N SER A 254 -4.26 15.37 -17.68
CA SER A 254 -3.63 16.13 -18.75
C SER A 254 -2.58 15.36 -19.55
N GLY A 255 -2.07 14.25 -19.01
CA GLY A 255 -1.10 13.38 -19.67
C GLY A 255 -0.04 12.80 -18.73
N PHE A 256 0.93 12.10 -19.32
CA PHE A 256 2.02 11.46 -18.60
C PHE A 256 3.22 12.40 -18.44
N ALA A 257 3.80 12.46 -17.24
CA ALA A 257 5.01 13.24 -16.99
C ALA A 257 5.95 12.58 -15.97
N THR A 258 7.25 12.71 -16.20
CA THR A 258 8.28 12.36 -15.21
C THR A 258 8.27 13.41 -14.08
N ALA A 259 7.98 12.98 -12.86
CA ALA A 259 7.96 13.82 -11.68
C ALA A 259 9.37 14.04 -11.11
N GLN A 260 10.17 12.96 -11.05
CA GLN A 260 11.53 12.98 -10.52
C GLN A 260 12.36 11.79 -11.00
N GLN A 261 13.69 11.92 -10.97
CA GLN A 261 14.61 10.84 -11.29
C GLN A 261 15.77 10.79 -10.29
N TRP A 262 16.19 9.59 -9.89
CA TRP A 262 17.30 9.38 -8.96
C TRP A 262 18.34 8.40 -9.49
N SER A 263 19.59 8.59 -9.05
CA SER A 263 20.62 7.55 -9.11
C SER A 263 20.41 6.58 -7.95
N VAL A 264 20.24 5.30 -8.26
CA VAL A 264 20.04 4.23 -7.29
C VAL A 264 21.40 3.56 -7.01
N PRO A 265 21.84 3.46 -5.74
CA PRO A 265 23.16 2.95 -5.41
C PRO A 265 23.36 1.49 -5.82
N GLN A 266 24.60 1.17 -6.23
CA GLN A 266 25.01 -0.19 -6.54
C GLN A 266 25.09 -1.06 -5.29
N SER A 267 24.60 -2.29 -5.39
CA SER A 267 24.77 -3.31 -4.36
C SER A 267 25.99 -4.17 -4.65
N GLU A 268 26.75 -4.50 -3.61
CA GLU A 268 27.91 -5.41 -3.71
C GLU A 268 27.53 -6.87 -3.43
N SER A 269 26.37 -7.09 -2.80
CA SER A 269 25.83 -8.39 -2.43
C SER A 269 24.31 -8.39 -2.55
N PHE A 270 23.74 -9.49 -3.02
CA PHE A 270 22.28 -9.63 -3.10
C PHE A 270 21.64 -9.81 -1.71
N GLY A 271 22.29 -10.52 -0.79
CA GLY A 271 21.78 -10.64 0.58
C GLY A 271 21.95 -9.38 1.43
N ASN A 272 22.66 -8.36 0.91
CA ASN A 272 22.82 -7.07 1.56
C ASN A 272 22.79 -5.96 0.51
N LEU A 273 21.61 -5.77 -0.07
CA LEU A 273 21.35 -4.72 -1.05
C LEU A 273 21.55 -3.33 -0.43
N ALA A 274 22.02 -2.40 -1.26
CA ALA A 274 22.34 -1.04 -0.84
C ALA A 274 21.08 -0.14 -0.78
N TRP A 275 20.05 -0.56 -0.04
CA TRP A 275 18.78 0.15 0.05
C TRP A 275 18.95 1.61 0.48
N LYS A 276 18.34 2.51 -0.29
CA LYS A 276 18.30 3.94 0.02
C LYS A 276 16.86 4.44 -0.07
N LYS A 277 16.46 5.23 0.92
CA LYS A 277 15.20 5.98 0.92
C LYS A 277 15.25 7.12 -0.08
N PHE A 278 14.20 7.24 -0.89
CA PHE A 278 13.98 8.33 -1.82
C PHE A 278 12.66 8.99 -1.48
N GLU A 279 12.60 10.30 -1.69
CA GLU A 279 11.46 11.13 -1.32
C GLU A 279 11.15 12.14 -2.43
N TYR A 280 9.88 12.35 -2.69
CA TYR A 280 9.37 13.38 -3.59
C TYR A 280 8.14 14.05 -2.99
N THR A 281 8.17 15.37 -2.86
CA THR A 281 7.06 16.15 -2.31
C THR A 281 6.35 16.92 -3.41
N PHE A 282 5.02 16.87 -3.43
CA PHE A 282 4.18 17.60 -4.36
C PHE A 282 2.93 18.16 -3.68
N THR A 283 2.36 19.21 -4.27
CA THR A 283 1.06 19.74 -3.89
C THR A 283 0.01 19.18 -4.85
N TYR A 284 -1.06 18.61 -4.32
CA TYR A 284 -2.12 18.01 -5.13
C TYR A 284 -2.99 19.09 -5.77
N ASP A 285 -3.30 18.93 -7.07
CA ASP A 285 -4.18 19.78 -7.85
C ASP A 285 -5.37 18.95 -8.34
N SER A 286 -6.56 19.24 -7.81
CA SER A 286 -7.80 18.56 -8.20
C SER A 286 -8.24 18.85 -9.63
N GLN A 287 -7.70 19.89 -10.29
CA GLN A 287 -7.99 20.21 -11.68
C GLN A 287 -7.17 19.35 -12.65
N ASP A 288 -6.07 18.78 -12.18
CA ASP A 288 -5.25 17.82 -12.93
C ASP A 288 -4.86 16.65 -12.03
N PRO A 289 -5.82 15.81 -11.63
CA PRO A 289 -5.58 14.80 -10.62
C PRO A 289 -4.63 13.73 -11.14
N ILE A 290 -3.79 13.22 -10.24
CA ILE A 290 -2.94 12.05 -10.50
C ILE A 290 -3.85 10.82 -10.58
N SER A 291 -3.74 10.06 -11.66
CA SER A 291 -4.46 8.79 -11.85
C SER A 291 -3.63 7.59 -11.46
N ASN A 292 -2.31 7.60 -11.67
CA ASN A 292 -1.39 6.57 -11.20
C ASN A 292 0.04 7.10 -11.08
N PHE A 293 0.85 6.41 -10.29
CA PHE A 293 2.30 6.56 -10.32
C PHE A 293 2.98 5.34 -10.94
N VAL A 294 4.13 5.61 -11.54
CA VAL A 294 4.92 4.66 -12.30
C VAL A 294 6.37 4.79 -11.87
N PHE A 295 6.96 3.65 -11.54
CA PHE A 295 8.39 3.50 -11.38
C PHE A 295 9.00 2.91 -12.64
N THR A 296 9.92 3.63 -13.26
CA THR A 296 10.57 3.18 -14.51
C THR A 296 12.07 3.05 -14.31
N SER A 297 12.59 1.83 -14.46
CA SER A 297 14.03 1.61 -14.55
C SER A 297 14.52 2.19 -15.87
N SER A 298 15.60 2.99 -15.89
CA SER A 298 16.02 3.69 -17.12
C SER A 298 17.50 3.52 -17.45
N ARG A 299 18.15 2.49 -16.91
CA ARG A 299 19.55 2.19 -17.20
C ARG A 299 19.70 0.76 -17.71
N GLN A 300 20.40 0.60 -18.83
CA GLN A 300 20.67 -0.72 -19.42
C GLN A 300 21.63 -1.57 -18.56
N ASP A 301 21.42 -2.89 -18.62
CA ASP A 301 22.14 -3.97 -17.94
C ASP A 301 22.31 -3.81 -16.42
N VAL A 302 21.35 -3.16 -15.76
CA VAL A 302 21.23 -3.16 -14.30
C VAL A 302 19.77 -3.01 -13.93
N GLY A 303 19.30 -3.85 -13.02
CA GLY A 303 17.94 -3.75 -12.51
C GLY A 303 17.84 -2.91 -11.25
N VAL A 304 16.60 -2.57 -10.91
CA VAL A 304 16.23 -1.82 -9.70
C VAL A 304 15.32 -2.67 -8.84
N ALA A 305 15.73 -2.92 -7.60
CA ALA A 305 14.85 -3.43 -6.55
C ALA A 305 14.11 -2.26 -5.91
N ILE A 306 12.81 -2.42 -5.67
CA ILE A 306 11.94 -1.41 -5.07
C ILE A 306 11.15 -2.08 -3.95
N ASP A 307 10.98 -1.33 -2.86
CA ASP A 307 10.24 -1.77 -1.68
C ASP A 307 9.74 -0.55 -0.87
N ALA A 308 8.87 -0.79 0.10
CA ALA A 308 8.43 0.17 1.11
C ALA A 308 7.83 1.46 0.55
N VAL A 309 6.93 1.34 -0.42
CA VAL A 309 6.31 2.50 -1.06
C VAL A 309 5.24 3.11 -0.17
N ASN A 310 5.36 4.43 0.04
CA ASN A 310 4.48 5.20 0.91
C ASN A 310 4.08 6.55 0.29
N LEU A 311 2.84 6.96 0.48
CA LEU A 311 2.36 8.32 0.22
C LEU A 311 1.70 8.87 1.49
N SER A 312 2.15 10.02 1.99
CA SER A 312 1.62 10.64 3.21
C SER A 312 1.46 12.14 3.03
N LYS A 313 0.52 12.77 3.76
CA LYS A 313 0.51 14.23 3.93
C LYS A 313 1.78 14.70 4.64
N VAL A 314 2.24 15.90 4.27
CA VAL A 314 3.38 16.59 4.91
C VAL A 314 2.93 17.34 6.16
N ASN A 315 1.80 18.04 6.04
CA ASN A 315 1.23 18.81 7.13
C ASN A 315 -0.09 18.18 7.52
N CYS A 316 -0.15 17.67 8.74
CA CYS A 316 -1.38 17.23 9.36
C CYS A 316 -1.75 18.35 10.33
N PRO A 317 -2.95 18.95 10.22
CA PRO A 317 -3.39 19.86 11.26
C PRO A 317 -3.29 19.13 12.60
N GLN A 318 -2.84 19.82 13.66
CA GLN A 318 -2.96 19.25 15.00
C GLN A 318 -4.43 18.92 15.23
N GLU A 319 -4.73 17.66 15.54
CA GLU A 319 -6.04 17.26 16.01
C GLU A 319 -6.48 18.23 17.10
N THR A 320 -7.63 18.88 16.87
CA THR A 320 -8.25 19.70 17.90
C THR A 320 -8.95 18.75 18.86
N ASP A 321 -8.35 18.55 20.04
CA ASP A 321 -8.94 17.84 21.18
C ASP A 321 -10.35 18.38 21.48
N CYS A 322 -11.37 17.60 21.12
CA CYS A 322 -12.77 17.96 21.36
C CYS A 322 -13.28 17.64 22.78
N GLY A 323 -12.40 17.27 23.72
CA GLY A 323 -12.73 17.16 25.13
C GLY A 323 -13.66 16.02 25.53
N THR A 324 -13.66 15.72 26.83
CA THR A 324 -14.19 14.50 27.45
C THR A 324 -15.70 14.50 27.66
N GLY A 325 -16.42 13.55 27.03
CA GLY A 325 -17.74 13.06 27.46
C GLY A 325 -18.51 12.39 26.32
N GLY A 326 -19.09 11.19 26.41
CA GLY A 326 -19.29 10.19 27.47
C GLY A 326 -20.07 8.98 26.89
N LEU A 327 -19.99 7.83 27.58
CA LEU A 327 -20.45 6.45 27.26
C LEU A 327 -21.98 6.33 26.99
N SER A 328 -22.59 5.34 26.29
CA SER A 328 -22.59 3.87 26.49
C SER A 328 -23.65 3.15 25.61
N TYR A 329 -23.48 1.83 25.42
CA TYR A 329 -24.33 0.82 24.75
C TYR A 329 -25.86 0.93 24.93
N GLN A 330 -26.62 0.68 23.85
CA GLN A 330 -27.88 -0.08 23.93
C GLN A 330 -28.07 -1.01 22.71
N LYS A 331 -28.07 -2.31 22.99
CA LYS A 331 -28.56 -3.37 22.10
C LYS A 331 -30.09 -3.31 22.08
N TRP A 332 -30.71 -3.23 20.91
CA TRP A 332 -32.11 -3.67 20.74
C TRP A 332 -32.19 -4.59 19.52
N GLY A 333 -32.60 -5.82 19.79
CA GLY A 333 -33.18 -6.68 18.75
C GLY A 333 -34.68 -6.41 18.65
N GLY A 334 -35.26 -6.76 17.49
CA GLY A 334 -36.68 -6.65 17.19
C GLY A 334 -37.01 -5.44 16.35
#